data_AF-A0A8C7X6Z0-F1
#
_entry.id   AF-A0A8C7X6Z0-F1
#
_cell.length_a   1.000
_cell.length_b   1.000
_cell.length_c   1.000
_cell.angle_alpha   90.00
_cell.angle_beta   90.00
_cell.angle_gamma   90.00
#
_symmetry.space_group_name_H-M   'P 1'
#
loop_
_entity.id
_entity.type
_entity.pdbx_description
1 polymer ?
#
loop_
_entity_poly.entity_id
_entity_poly.type
_entity_poly.pdbx_seq_one_letter_code
_entity_poly.pdbx_strand_id
1 'polypeptide(L)'
;MTWCCPARMPAPQNNGPPQLLKCKKANLIQFPLLCVPALYPSAHRVKRGTHALLNPTFQLPGDDGNLLFEILLAGMHIQAEALLIPDEELASMRRVEKLEVICEDVLPKKLSDIRRLIDDLTRRRRRLSWPDFEKTVLTLVYVSQTAAQITNRLQKEVWADALMKLFGAIRRDLQPVLQEVHDGHQ
;
A
#
# COMPACT_ATOMS: atom_id res chain seq x y z
N MET A 1 25.00 5.77 -28.48
CA MET A 1 25.91 4.64 -28.23
C MET A 1 27.25 5.19 -27.78
N THR A 2 27.58 5.03 -26.50
CA THR A 2 28.95 4.95 -26.00
C THR A 2 28.86 4.42 -24.57
N TRP A 3 29.47 3.26 -24.37
CA TRP A 3 29.53 2.52 -23.12
C TRP A 3 30.67 3.09 -22.28
N CYS A 4 30.51 3.16 -20.95
CA CYS A 4 31.63 3.26 -20.03
C CYS A 4 31.61 2.05 -19.10
N CYS A 5 32.64 1.20 -19.23
CA CYS A 5 32.94 0.08 -18.35
C CYS A 5 33.24 0.56 -16.92
N PRO A 6 32.97 -0.27 -15.89
CA PRO A 6 33.36 0.04 -14.52
C PRO A 6 34.84 -0.28 -14.30
N ALA A 7 35.60 0.73 -13.86
CA ALA A 7 36.97 0.55 -13.39
C ALA A 7 36.99 -0.25 -12.08
N ARG A 8 37.82 -1.29 -12.06
CA ARG A 8 38.17 -2.12 -10.91
C ARG A 8 38.86 -1.26 -9.84
N MET A 9 38.23 -1.12 -8.67
CA MET A 9 38.83 -0.46 -7.49
C MET A 9 39.91 -1.36 -6.86
N PRO A 10 41.07 -0.83 -6.45
CA PRO A 10 42.02 -1.55 -5.61
C PRO A 10 41.57 -1.53 -4.13
N ALA A 11 41.85 -2.61 -3.41
CA ALA A 11 41.58 -2.72 -1.98
C ALA A 11 42.45 -1.75 -1.15
N PRO A 12 41.92 -1.09 -0.11
CA PRO A 12 42.72 -0.25 0.76
C PRO A 12 43.46 -1.11 1.81
N GLN A 13 44.76 -0.90 1.92
CA GLN A 13 45.53 -1.33 3.08
C GLN A 13 45.61 -0.19 4.12
N ASN A 14 45.45 -0.57 5.38
CA ASN A 14 45.98 0.04 6.60
C ASN A 14 45.20 1.18 7.31
N ASN A 15 44.49 0.77 8.37
CA ASN A 15 44.51 1.25 9.76
C ASN A 15 44.57 2.77 10.05
N GLY A 16 43.38 3.36 10.24
CA GLY A 16 43.14 4.60 10.99
C GLY A 16 41.66 4.67 11.43
N PRO A 17 41.32 5.34 12.55
CA PRO A 17 39.93 5.39 13.04
C PRO A 17 39.03 6.16 12.06
N PRO A 18 37.76 5.76 11.91
CA PRO A 18 36.85 6.32 10.91
C PRO A 18 36.59 7.80 11.21
N GLN A 19 37.02 8.69 10.31
CA GLN A 19 36.67 10.10 10.38
C GLN A 19 35.20 10.29 9.99
N LEU A 20 34.42 10.82 10.92
CA LEU A 20 33.06 11.33 10.71
C LEU A 20 33.07 12.37 9.59
N LEU A 21 32.66 11.96 8.39
CA LEU A 21 32.44 12.85 7.27
C LEU A 21 31.25 13.75 7.60
N LYS A 22 31.53 14.98 8.06
CA LYS A 22 30.53 16.03 8.22
C LYS A 22 29.90 16.31 6.86
N CYS A 23 28.65 15.89 6.68
CA CYS A 23 27.82 16.33 5.56
C CYS A 23 27.66 17.85 5.63
N LYS A 24 28.43 18.57 4.80
CA LYS A 24 28.21 20.00 4.55
C LYS A 24 26.81 20.14 3.95
N LYS A 25 25.98 21.03 4.54
CA LYS A 25 24.68 21.43 4.00
C LYS A 25 24.87 21.90 2.55
N ALA A 26 24.56 21.01 1.61
CA ALA A 26 24.43 21.37 0.21
C ALA A 26 23.09 22.10 0.05
N ASN A 27 23.19 23.26 -0.55
CA ASN A 27 22.15 24.25 -0.78
C ASN A 27 20.97 23.60 -1.52
N LEU A 28 19.78 23.66 -0.92
CA LEU A 28 18.53 23.14 -1.49
C LEU A 28 18.13 24.06 -2.65
N ILE A 29 18.48 23.68 -3.89
CA ILE A 29 17.79 24.20 -5.06
C ILE A 29 16.45 23.46 -5.13
N GLN A 30 15.40 24.19 -4.77
CA GLN A 30 14.02 23.78 -4.79
C GLN A 30 13.56 23.54 -6.24
N PHE A 31 13.74 22.32 -6.72
CA PHE A 31 12.90 21.80 -7.80
C PHE A 31 11.50 21.55 -7.22
N PRO A 32 10.41 21.98 -7.89
CA PRO A 32 9.08 21.54 -7.53
C PRO A 32 8.97 20.08 -7.98
N LEU A 33 9.48 19.17 -7.14
CA LEU A 33 9.07 17.78 -7.20
C LEU A 33 7.56 17.81 -6.92
N LEU A 34 6.74 17.61 -7.95
CA LEU A 34 5.34 17.24 -7.80
C LEU A 34 5.32 15.92 -7.04
N CYS A 35 5.48 15.98 -5.72
CA CYS A 35 5.37 14.84 -4.84
C CYS A 35 3.88 14.50 -4.83
N VAL A 36 3.47 13.62 -5.74
CA VAL A 36 2.11 13.06 -5.71
C VAL A 36 1.93 12.49 -4.31
N PRO A 37 0.94 12.98 -3.53
CA PRO A 37 0.73 12.49 -2.18
C PRO A 37 0.56 10.97 -2.20
N ALA A 38 1.26 10.27 -1.32
CA ALA A 38 1.09 8.83 -1.16
C ALA A 38 -0.35 8.53 -0.71
N LEU A 39 -1.01 7.56 -1.35
CA LEU A 39 -2.37 7.12 -0.97
C LEU A 39 -2.39 6.59 0.47
N TYR A 40 -1.31 5.92 0.87
CA TYR A 40 -1.10 5.39 2.21
C TYR A 40 0.17 5.99 2.84
N PRO A 41 0.09 7.20 3.42
CA PRO A 41 1.25 7.85 4.02
C PRO A 41 1.88 7.00 5.14
N SER A 42 1.06 6.29 5.91
CA SER A 42 1.51 5.41 7.01
C SER A 42 2.36 4.24 6.53
N ALA A 43 2.25 3.82 5.27
CA ALA A 43 3.11 2.79 4.68
C ALA A 43 4.61 3.18 4.69
N HIS A 44 4.90 4.48 4.84
CA HIS A 44 6.25 5.03 4.91
C HIS A 44 6.69 5.35 6.35
N ARG A 45 5.84 5.04 7.35
CA ARG A 45 6.02 5.35 8.78
C ARG A 45 5.66 4.15 9.66
N VAL A 46 6.02 2.94 9.22
CA VAL A 46 5.74 1.71 9.97
C VAL A 46 6.49 1.70 11.30
N LYS A 47 5.80 1.36 12.40
CA LYS A 47 6.30 1.52 13.78
C LYS A 47 7.13 0.34 14.26
N ARG A 48 6.96 -0.88 13.70
CA ARG A 48 7.84 -2.02 14.01
C ARG A 48 9.22 -1.76 13.39
N GLY A 49 10.26 -1.72 14.22
CA GLY A 49 11.63 -1.27 13.94
C GLY A 49 12.45 -2.06 12.91
N THR A 50 11.82 -2.59 11.87
CA THR A 50 12.45 -3.28 10.75
C THR A 50 12.43 -2.34 9.54
N HIS A 51 13.57 -1.74 9.20
CA HIS A 51 13.74 -0.91 7.99
C HIS A 51 13.37 -1.63 6.68
N ALA A 52 13.21 -2.96 6.70
CA ALA A 52 12.76 -3.78 5.58
C ALA A 52 11.25 -3.70 5.28
N LEU A 53 10.46 -2.98 6.07
CA LEU A 53 9.00 -2.87 5.92
C LEU A 53 8.52 -1.51 5.36
N LEU A 54 9.40 -0.76 4.71
CA LEU A 54 8.98 0.45 3.99
C LEU A 54 8.07 0.05 2.82
N ASN A 55 6.82 0.54 2.84
CA ASN A 55 5.75 0.17 1.92
C ASN A 55 5.50 -1.35 1.86
N PRO A 56 5.00 -1.96 2.94
CA PRO A 56 4.78 -3.39 2.99
C PRO A 56 3.71 -3.79 1.97
N THR A 57 3.96 -4.90 1.29
CA THR A 57 3.05 -5.53 0.32
C THR A 57 3.01 -7.02 0.65
N PHE A 58 1.82 -7.60 0.75
CA PHE A 58 1.65 -8.98 1.20
C PHE A 58 1.67 -9.95 0.01
N GLN A 59 0.98 -9.63 -1.09
CA GLN A 59 1.08 -10.37 -2.35
C GLN A 59 2.19 -9.81 -3.25
N LEU A 60 3.12 -10.66 -3.68
CA LEU A 60 4.11 -10.32 -4.69
C LEU A 60 3.56 -10.65 -6.09
N PRO A 61 3.81 -9.82 -7.12
CA PRO A 61 3.45 -10.17 -8.49
C PRO A 61 4.10 -11.49 -8.91
N GLY A 62 3.29 -12.47 -9.33
CA GLY A 62 3.78 -13.79 -9.78
C GLY A 62 3.83 -14.88 -8.70
N ASP A 63 3.27 -14.62 -7.51
CA ASP A 63 3.02 -15.68 -6.54
C ASP A 63 1.75 -16.47 -6.94
N ASP A 64 1.89 -17.76 -7.20
CA ASP A 64 0.84 -18.62 -7.76
C ASP A 64 -0.32 -18.90 -6.77
N GLY A 65 -0.10 -18.61 -5.49
CA GLY A 65 -1.11 -18.76 -4.44
C GLY A 65 -1.88 -17.46 -4.22
N ASN A 66 -3.19 -17.49 -4.43
CA ASN A 66 -4.10 -16.42 -4.05
C ASN A 66 -4.31 -16.35 -2.52
N LEU A 67 -3.22 -16.40 -1.74
CA LEU A 67 -3.22 -16.52 -0.27
C LEU A 67 -4.05 -15.43 0.42
N LEU A 68 -4.05 -14.20 -0.11
CA LEU A 68 -4.91 -13.13 0.42
C LEU A 68 -6.39 -13.50 0.28
N PHE A 69 -6.79 -14.08 -0.85
CA PHE A 69 -8.17 -14.51 -1.06
C PHE A 69 -8.52 -15.70 -0.17
N GLU A 70 -7.61 -16.65 0.02
CA GLU A 70 -7.82 -17.77 0.95
C GLU A 70 -8.04 -17.27 2.38
N ILE A 71 -7.19 -16.34 2.84
CA ILE A 71 -7.34 -15.69 4.14
C ILE A 71 -8.67 -14.94 4.26
N LEU A 72 -9.07 -14.20 3.22
CA LEU A 72 -10.36 -13.51 3.20
C LEU A 72 -11.54 -14.48 3.25
N LEU A 73 -11.47 -15.61 2.52
CA LEU A 73 -12.50 -16.64 2.50
C LEU A 73 -12.57 -17.42 3.83
N ALA A 74 -11.45 -17.56 4.52
CA ALA A 74 -11.37 -18.15 5.86
C ALA A 74 -11.97 -17.26 6.96
N GLY A 75 -12.52 -16.10 6.61
CA GLY A 75 -13.23 -15.22 7.56
C GLY A 75 -12.32 -14.26 8.30
N MET A 76 -11.19 -13.88 7.70
CA MET A 76 -10.30 -12.84 8.24
C MET A 76 -11.08 -11.59 8.66
N HIS A 77 -10.78 -11.09 9.86
CA HIS A 77 -11.42 -9.92 10.43
C HIS A 77 -10.39 -8.87 10.87
N ILE A 78 -10.64 -7.61 10.53
CA ILE A 78 -9.78 -6.47 10.89
C ILE A 78 -10.50 -5.70 11.99
N GLN A 79 -10.06 -5.90 13.24
CA GLN A 79 -10.48 -5.07 14.36
C GLN A 79 -9.65 -3.79 14.43
N ALA A 80 -10.10 -2.83 15.24
CA ALA A 80 -9.55 -1.47 15.29
C ALA A 80 -8.01 -1.46 15.40
N GLU A 81 -7.41 -2.40 16.14
CA GLU A 81 -5.96 -2.51 16.34
C GLU A 81 -5.35 -3.86 15.94
N ALA A 82 -6.13 -4.85 15.48
CA ALA A 82 -5.61 -6.21 15.28
C ALA A 82 -6.22 -6.93 14.07
N LEU A 83 -5.40 -7.77 13.44
CA LEU A 83 -5.83 -8.74 12.44
C LEU A 83 -6.20 -10.06 13.13
N LEU A 84 -7.35 -10.63 12.80
CA LEU A 84 -7.80 -11.95 13.25
C LEU A 84 -8.00 -12.86 12.05
N ILE A 85 -7.40 -14.05 12.09
CA ILE A 85 -7.60 -15.11 11.11
C ILE A 85 -8.09 -16.34 11.88
N PRO A 86 -9.36 -16.76 11.69
CA PRO A 86 -9.93 -17.88 12.44
C PRO A 86 -9.25 -19.23 12.16
N ASP A 87 -8.70 -19.39 10.96
CA ASP A 87 -7.99 -20.60 10.54
C ASP A 87 -6.57 -20.63 11.13
N GLU A 88 -6.29 -21.61 11.99
CA GLU A 88 -5.03 -21.73 12.72
C GLU A 88 -3.84 -22.03 11.80
N GLU A 89 -4.05 -22.81 10.74
CA GLU A 89 -3.00 -23.13 9.76
C GLU A 89 -2.57 -21.85 9.04
N LEU A 90 -3.54 -21.08 8.54
CA LEU A 90 -3.28 -19.79 7.90
C LEU A 90 -2.66 -18.79 8.87
N ALA A 91 -3.18 -18.70 10.11
CA ALA A 91 -2.69 -17.76 11.12
C ALA A 91 -1.22 -18.04 11.51
N SER A 92 -0.79 -19.29 11.46
CA SER A 92 0.58 -19.70 11.81
C SER A 92 1.63 -19.37 10.74
N MET A 93 1.21 -18.97 9.53
CA MET A 93 2.12 -18.74 8.42
C MET A 93 2.96 -17.48 8.65
N ARG A 94 4.30 -17.59 8.63
CA ARG A 94 5.23 -16.43 8.70
C ARG A 94 4.93 -15.33 7.68
N ARG A 95 4.32 -15.69 6.54
CA ARG A 95 3.94 -14.73 5.50
C ARG A 95 2.88 -13.73 6.00
N VAL A 96 2.01 -14.14 6.93
CA VAL A 96 0.93 -13.33 7.51
C VAL A 96 1.45 -12.19 8.39
N GLU A 97 2.66 -12.28 8.93
CA GLU A 97 3.27 -11.19 9.70
C GLU A 97 3.29 -9.86 8.92
N LYS A 98 3.44 -9.90 7.59
CA LYS A 98 3.36 -8.71 6.74
C LYS A 98 1.93 -8.19 6.60
N LEU A 99 0.95 -9.08 6.54
CA LEU A 99 -0.47 -8.72 6.46
C LEU A 99 -0.92 -8.05 7.76
N GLU A 100 -0.48 -8.55 8.91
CA GLU A 100 -0.69 -7.90 10.22
C GLU A 100 -0.19 -6.47 10.20
N VAL A 101 1.06 -6.24 9.80
CA VAL A 101 1.65 -4.89 9.72
C VAL A 101 0.84 -3.98 8.79
N ILE A 102 0.38 -4.47 7.63
CA ILE A 102 -0.47 -3.68 6.75
C ILE A 102 -1.77 -3.30 7.47
N CYS A 103 -2.47 -4.29 8.03
CA CYS A 103 -3.75 -4.11 8.68
C CYS A 103 -3.69 -3.22 9.93
N GLU A 104 -2.60 -3.30 10.71
CA GLU A 104 -2.43 -2.59 11.98
C GLU A 104 -1.83 -1.18 11.77
N ASP A 105 -0.72 -1.08 11.04
CA ASP A 105 0.07 0.15 10.99
C ASP A 105 -0.20 1.00 9.74
N VAL A 106 -0.74 0.40 8.66
CA VAL A 106 -0.83 1.08 7.36
C VAL A 106 -2.24 1.53 7.00
N LEU A 107 -3.25 0.68 7.25
CA LEU A 107 -4.62 0.99 6.84
C LEU A 107 -5.22 2.18 7.62
N PRO A 108 -5.95 3.08 6.95
CA PRO A 108 -6.65 4.16 7.63
C PRO A 108 -7.81 3.59 8.46
N LYS A 109 -7.80 3.86 9.78
CA LYS A 109 -8.86 3.45 10.71
C LYS A 109 -9.91 4.54 10.97
N LYS A 110 -9.54 5.80 10.76
CA LYS A 110 -10.44 6.94 10.96
C LYS A 110 -11.22 7.22 9.68
N LEU A 111 -12.52 7.49 9.82
CA LEU A 111 -13.39 7.86 8.70
C LEU A 111 -12.88 9.10 7.94
N SER A 112 -12.26 10.06 8.61
CA SER A 112 -11.66 11.24 7.97
C SER A 112 -10.49 10.86 7.05
N ASP A 113 -9.63 9.94 7.48
CA ASP A 113 -8.53 9.43 6.67
C ASP A 113 -9.04 8.58 5.50
N ILE A 114 -10.10 7.79 5.71
CA ILE A 114 -10.78 7.02 4.65
C ILE A 114 -11.39 7.95 3.61
N ARG A 115 -12.07 9.03 4.02
CA ARG A 115 -12.63 10.03 3.10
C ARG A 115 -11.53 10.72 2.29
N ARG A 116 -10.40 11.08 2.92
CA ARG A 116 -9.24 11.61 2.21
C ARG A 116 -8.73 10.63 1.15
N LEU A 117 -8.59 9.35 1.51
CA LEU A 117 -8.20 8.28 0.58
C LEU A 117 -9.18 8.19 -0.61
N ILE A 118 -10.48 8.18 -0.35
CA ILE A 118 -11.52 8.15 -1.39
C ILE A 118 -11.39 9.34 -2.35
N ASP A 119 -11.17 10.53 -1.83
CA ASP A 119 -11.00 11.73 -2.63
C ASP A 119 -9.76 11.64 -3.53
N ASP A 120 -8.64 11.12 -2.99
CA ASP A 120 -7.41 10.89 -3.75
C ASP A 120 -7.59 9.82 -4.83
N LEU A 121 -8.29 8.72 -4.52
CA LEU A 121 -8.65 7.68 -5.50
C LEU A 121 -9.54 8.23 -6.61
N THR A 122 -10.50 9.09 -6.27
CA THR A 122 -11.45 9.66 -7.23
C THR A 122 -10.77 10.63 -8.20
N ARG A 123 -9.81 11.42 -7.71
CA ARG A 123 -9.01 12.35 -8.53
C ARG A 123 -8.00 11.64 -9.44
N ARG A 124 -7.61 10.41 -9.10
CA ARG A 124 -6.59 9.68 -9.85
C ARG A 124 -7.13 9.23 -11.22
N ARG A 125 -6.34 9.44 -12.27
CA ARG A 125 -6.63 9.02 -13.66
C ARG A 125 -5.86 7.78 -14.10
N ARG A 126 -4.89 7.33 -13.29
CA ARG A 126 -4.02 6.19 -13.59
C ARG A 126 -4.44 5.00 -12.74
N ARG A 127 -4.13 3.80 -13.22
CA ARG A 127 -4.31 2.57 -12.44
C ARG A 127 -3.52 2.60 -11.13
N LEU A 128 -4.01 1.90 -10.12
CA LEU A 128 -3.32 1.70 -8.87
C LEU A 128 -2.06 0.87 -9.10
N SER A 129 -1.01 1.23 -8.36
CA SER A 129 0.11 0.32 -8.22
C SER A 129 -0.38 -0.93 -7.47
N TRP A 130 0.21 -2.09 -7.72
CA TRP A 130 -0.19 -3.32 -7.02
C TRP A 130 -0.20 -3.16 -5.48
N PRO A 131 0.80 -2.54 -4.84
CA PRO A 131 0.77 -2.27 -3.39
C PRO A 131 -0.36 -1.34 -2.94
N ASP A 132 -0.73 -0.34 -3.74
CA ASP A 132 -1.85 0.55 -3.42
C ASP A 132 -3.19 -0.16 -3.62
N PHE A 133 -3.30 -1.00 -4.66
CA PHE A 133 -4.49 -1.80 -4.95
C PHE A 133 -4.79 -2.75 -3.79
N GLU A 134 -3.79 -3.52 -3.36
CA GLU A 134 -3.90 -4.43 -2.21
C GLU A 134 -4.39 -3.71 -0.94
N LYS A 135 -3.73 -2.59 -0.58
CA LYS A 135 -4.13 -1.78 0.58
C LYS A 135 -5.55 -1.22 0.43
N THR A 136 -5.97 -0.87 -0.80
CA THR A 136 -7.32 -0.38 -1.09
C THR A 136 -8.37 -1.46 -0.91
N VAL A 137 -8.08 -2.69 -1.36
CA VAL A 137 -8.93 -3.86 -1.12
C VAL A 137 -9.04 -4.15 0.38
N LEU A 138 -7.93 -4.16 1.11
CA LEU A 138 -7.94 -4.36 2.56
C LEU A 138 -8.69 -3.23 3.31
N THR A 139 -8.60 -1.99 2.82
CA THR A 139 -9.40 -0.87 3.35
C THR A 139 -10.89 -1.09 3.10
N LEU A 140 -11.27 -1.60 1.92
CA LEU A 140 -12.66 -1.97 1.61
C LEU A 140 -13.19 -3.02 2.59
N VAL A 141 -12.38 -4.06 2.88
CA VAL A 141 -12.72 -5.12 3.84
C VAL A 141 -12.90 -4.55 5.24
N TYR A 142 -11.99 -3.70 5.72
CA TYR A 142 -12.13 -3.04 7.01
C TYR A 142 -13.41 -2.19 7.11
N VAL A 143 -13.70 -1.40 6.07
CA VAL A 143 -14.88 -0.53 6.04
C VAL A 143 -16.17 -1.34 6.00
N SER A 144 -16.22 -2.45 5.25
CA SER A 144 -17.42 -3.31 5.19
C SER A 144 -17.71 -3.96 6.55
N GLN A 145 -16.66 -4.47 7.21
CA GLN A 145 -16.73 -5.06 8.54
C GLN A 145 -17.16 -4.03 9.59
N THR A 146 -16.59 -2.83 9.53
CA THR A 146 -16.96 -1.71 10.42
C THR A 146 -18.42 -1.31 10.22
N ALA A 147 -18.86 -1.13 8.97
CA ALA A 147 -20.24 -0.74 8.65
C ALA A 147 -21.26 -1.81 9.11
N ALA A 148 -20.89 -3.09 9.10
CA ALA A 148 -21.74 -4.18 9.58
C ALA A 148 -21.94 -4.14 11.11
N GLN A 149 -20.93 -3.68 11.86
CA GLN A 149 -20.96 -3.64 13.33
C GLN A 149 -21.63 -2.38 13.91
N ILE A 150 -21.73 -1.29 13.14
CA ILE A 150 -22.34 -0.04 13.61
C ILE A 150 -23.85 -0.21 13.80
N THR A 151 -24.32 0.09 15.01
CA THR A 151 -25.75 0.07 15.37
C THR A 151 -26.45 1.41 15.11
N ASN A 152 -25.74 2.54 15.23
CA ASN A 152 -26.29 3.85 14.95
C ASN A 152 -26.54 4.06 13.44
N ARG A 153 -27.80 4.30 13.07
CA ARG A 153 -28.23 4.41 11.67
C ARG A 153 -27.46 5.48 10.87
N LEU A 154 -27.34 6.69 11.40
CA LEU A 154 -26.68 7.80 10.70
C LEU A 154 -25.19 7.48 10.46
N GLN A 155 -24.51 6.93 11.47
CA GLN A 155 -23.13 6.50 11.32
C GLN A 155 -23.03 5.38 10.28
N LYS A 156 -23.92 4.38 10.35
CA LYS A 156 -23.94 3.26 9.41
C LYS A 156 -24.11 3.73 7.97
N GLU A 157 -25.00 4.69 7.70
CA GLU A 157 -25.20 5.28 6.37
C GLU A 157 -23.93 5.97 5.86
N VAL A 158 -23.23 6.70 6.73
CA VAL A 158 -21.97 7.36 6.39
C VAL A 158 -20.85 6.37 6.05
N TRP A 159 -20.72 5.28 6.82
CA TRP A 159 -19.74 4.23 6.53
C TRP A 159 -20.12 3.41 5.28
N ALA A 160 -21.41 3.19 5.04
CA ALA A 160 -21.90 2.54 3.83
C ALA A 160 -21.64 3.38 2.56
N ASP A 161 -21.78 4.71 2.64
CA ASP A 161 -21.39 5.60 1.54
C ASP A 161 -19.89 5.50 1.23
N ALA A 162 -19.04 5.48 2.28
CA ALA A 162 -17.60 5.27 2.10
C ALA A 162 -17.28 3.91 1.45
N LEU A 163 -17.99 2.85 1.87
CA LEU A 163 -17.87 1.50 1.29
C LEU A 163 -18.16 1.51 -0.21
N MET A 164 -19.28 2.10 -0.61
CA MET A 164 -19.71 2.16 -2.01
C MET A 164 -18.73 2.95 -2.87
N LYS A 165 -18.16 4.04 -2.35
CA LYS A 165 -17.15 4.84 -3.05
C LYS A 165 -15.83 4.09 -3.22
N LEU A 166 -15.36 3.37 -2.20
CA LEU A 166 -14.18 2.51 -2.30
C LEU A 166 -14.40 1.38 -3.32
N PHE A 167 -15.56 0.73 -3.28
CA PHE A 167 -15.91 -0.30 -4.26
C PHE A 167 -15.91 0.24 -5.69
N GLY A 168 -16.50 1.44 -5.89
CA GLY A 168 -16.48 2.13 -7.18
C GLY A 168 -15.07 2.44 -7.67
N ALA A 169 -14.17 2.85 -6.79
CA ALA A 169 -12.77 3.12 -7.12
C ALA A 169 -12.02 1.84 -7.55
N ILE A 170 -12.17 0.74 -6.80
CA ILE A 170 -11.57 -0.56 -7.15
C ILE A 170 -12.12 -1.08 -8.48
N ARG A 171 -13.45 -1.03 -8.67
CA ARG A 171 -14.08 -1.46 -9.92
C ARG A 171 -13.55 -0.69 -11.12
N ARG A 172 -13.39 0.64 -11.00
CA ARG A 172 -12.81 1.49 -12.05
C ARG A 172 -11.38 1.08 -12.38
N ASP A 173 -10.59 0.72 -11.38
CA ASP A 173 -9.21 0.27 -11.56
C ASP A 173 -9.11 -1.05 -12.33
N LEU A 174 -10.06 -1.95 -12.08
CA LEU A 174 -10.17 -3.26 -12.73
C LEU A 174 -10.74 -3.20 -14.16
N GLN A 175 -11.40 -2.10 -14.56
CA GLN A 175 -11.99 -2.00 -15.89
C GLN A 175 -10.90 -2.05 -16.98
N PRO A 176 -11.07 -2.86 -18.04
CA PRO A 176 -10.14 -2.87 -19.15
C PRO A 176 -10.06 -1.47 -19.76
N VAL A 177 -8.84 -1.02 -20.07
CA VAL A 177 -8.70 0.18 -20.90
C VAL A 177 -9.21 -0.25 -22.27
N LEU A 178 -10.35 0.28 -22.70
CA LEU A 178 -10.78 0.14 -24.08
C LEU A 178 -9.69 0.80 -24.93
N GLN A 179 -8.83 -0.03 -25.50
CA GLN A 179 -7.93 0.40 -26.54
C GLN A 179 -8.84 0.73 -27.72
N GLU A 180 -9.07 2.02 -27.97
CA GLU A 180 -9.60 2.43 -29.25
C GLU A 180 -8.58 1.99 -30.30
N VAL A 181 -8.88 0.86 -30.93
CA VAL A 181 -8.24 0.42 -32.17
C VAL A 181 -8.62 1.49 -33.18
N HIS A 182 -7.74 2.48 -33.33
CA HIS A 182 -7.75 3.34 -34.49
C HIS A 182 -7.28 2.45 -35.65
N ASP A 183 -8.23 1.75 -36.27
CA ASP A 183 -8.03 1.07 -37.53
C ASP A 183 -7.68 2.15 -38.56
N GLY A 184 -6.38 2.35 -38.74
CA GLY A 184 -5.81 3.15 -39.80
C GLY A 184 -6.02 2.45 -41.14
N HIS A 185 -7.18 2.67 -41.74
CA HIS A 185 -7.39 2.51 -43.17
C HIS A 185 -7.52 3.88 -43.82
N GLN A 186 -6.40 4.43 -44.28
CA GLN A 186 -6.32 5.12 -45.57
C GLN A 186 -4.87 5.28 -46.03
#